data_AF-A0A9D1Q3C2-F1
#
_entry.id   AF-A0A9D1Q3C2-F1
#
_cell.length_a   1.000
_cell.length_b   1.000
_cell.length_c   1.000
_cell.angle_alpha   90.00
_cell.angle_beta   90.00
_cell.angle_gamma   90.00
#
_symmetry.space_group_name_H-M   'P 1'
#
loop_
_entity.id
_entity.type
_entity.pdbx_description
1 polymer ?
#
loop_
_entity_poly.entity_id
_entity_poly.type
_entity_poly.pdbx_seq_one_letter_code
_entity_poly.pdbx_strand_id
1 'polypeptide(L)'
;MKKSVWACFAAAIIIFLQTGFMFEPRRADAAALINDGIYVFMPILSAASDSVTIDGARMTLNLRSLPVAGGRFEANRFTAEYRLSNGGDRDAELTFTVPFGGIPSYGDGSSLPSDTGVYTGQETPVGEWRYTYWQNARLGYADISAESRKIRPQSDEISADTLVTKYTYIFESESAEDSVYLSAKIQHSPGAFIITDMRYSDYYDSRVSSAGDYLYSLDKDGIVLYVSGATEDTDIRWTVAEDYTSPATMEGFSMRLADSESFTFDRFVESCGTFPDDVRYTDRYNAVVDLILSARAPGNVSVIETPDFRRQLMRWCIVDTILPAGESAVIKTVVPAYPYIDATVSGGEYKYRFMLPDGMYYGDMTLSVDALREISVTSGEGDVTLENGLYKPDGNFSYWTVTVLGDNSGAALFVPNYELMGQYILIILCAAAIIALNVFAVIRLVKNKK
;
A
#
# COMPACT_ATOMS: atom_id res chain seq x y z
N MET A 1 53.28 -0.35 -17.45
CA MET A 1 52.90 -1.10 -16.23
C MET A 1 51.99 -0.34 -15.24
N LYS A 2 51.88 1.01 -15.25
CA LYS A 2 51.03 1.72 -14.27
C LYS A 2 49.53 1.84 -14.63
N LYS A 3 49.12 1.79 -15.91
CA LYS A 3 47.71 1.99 -16.30
C LYS A 3 46.81 0.75 -16.18
N SER A 4 47.34 -0.46 -16.38
CA SER A 4 46.54 -1.69 -16.35
C SER A 4 46.14 -2.13 -14.93
N VAL A 5 46.99 -1.88 -13.94
CA VAL A 5 46.72 -2.23 -12.53
C VAL A 5 45.62 -1.35 -11.94
N TRP A 6 45.62 -0.05 -12.28
CA TRP A 6 44.56 0.87 -11.87
C TRP A 6 43.22 0.58 -12.55
N ALA A 7 43.23 0.11 -13.81
CA ALA A 7 42.01 -0.31 -14.49
C ALA A 7 41.37 -1.55 -13.85
N CYS A 8 42.16 -2.55 -13.43
CA CYS A 8 41.63 -3.71 -12.71
C CYS A 8 41.12 -3.36 -11.30
N PHE A 9 41.78 -2.43 -10.60
CA PHE A 9 41.35 -1.97 -9.28
C PHE A 9 40.04 -1.16 -9.35
N ALA A 10 39.90 -0.29 -10.36
CA ALA A 10 38.67 0.44 -10.62
C ALA A 10 37.51 -0.50 -11.02
N ALA A 11 37.77 -1.52 -11.85
CA ALA A 11 36.75 -2.51 -12.21
C ALA A 11 36.29 -3.34 -10.99
N ALA A 12 37.20 -3.70 -10.09
CA ALA A 12 36.87 -4.42 -8.86
C ALA A 12 36.03 -3.56 -7.89
N ILE A 13 36.33 -2.26 -7.76
CA ILE A 13 35.53 -1.32 -6.95
C ILE A 13 34.14 -1.11 -7.56
N ILE A 14 34.02 -1.02 -8.89
CA ILE A 14 32.72 -0.89 -9.56
C ILE A 14 31.87 -2.14 -9.34
N ILE A 15 32.45 -3.33 -9.43
CA ILE A 15 31.74 -4.59 -9.14
C ILE A 15 31.34 -4.64 -7.66
N PHE A 16 32.25 -4.27 -6.74
CA PHE A 16 31.97 -4.27 -5.30
C PHE A 16 30.91 -3.24 -4.90
N LEU A 17 30.88 -2.06 -5.55
CA LEU A 17 29.80 -1.07 -5.37
C LEU A 17 28.49 -1.58 -5.97
N GLN A 18 28.51 -2.21 -7.15
CA GLN A 18 27.29 -2.78 -7.75
C GLN A 18 26.72 -3.97 -6.98
N THR A 19 27.56 -4.77 -6.29
CA THR A 19 27.10 -5.90 -5.48
C THR A 19 26.87 -5.54 -4.01
N GLY A 20 27.58 -4.54 -3.48
CA GLY A 20 27.44 -4.05 -2.10
C GLY A 20 26.10 -3.38 -1.83
N PHE A 21 25.47 -2.81 -2.85
CA PHE A 21 24.10 -2.30 -2.78
C PHE A 21 23.00 -3.38 -2.76
N MET A 22 23.35 -4.67 -2.89
CA MET A 22 22.37 -5.77 -2.90
C MET A 22 22.31 -6.59 -1.61
N PHE A 23 23.13 -6.31 -0.60
CA PHE A 23 23.21 -7.14 0.60
C PHE A 23 23.27 -6.33 1.89
N GLU A 24 22.18 -5.61 2.17
CA GLU A 24 21.71 -5.51 3.55
C GLU A 24 20.71 -6.65 3.80
N PRO A 25 21.08 -7.68 4.58
CA PRO A 25 20.06 -8.56 5.12
C PRO A 25 19.31 -7.76 6.18
N ARG A 26 18.13 -7.21 5.82
CA ARG A 26 17.15 -6.74 6.80
C ARG A 26 16.76 -7.92 7.69
N ARG A 27 17.54 -8.12 8.75
CA ARG A 27 17.39 -9.22 9.73
C ARG A 27 16.22 -9.01 10.69
N ALA A 28 15.31 -8.07 10.40
CA ALA A 28 14.10 -7.82 11.18
C ALA A 28 12.82 -8.46 10.59
N ASP A 29 12.80 -8.86 9.31
CA ASP A 29 11.55 -9.28 8.65
C ASP A 29 11.27 -10.80 8.68
N ALA A 30 12.07 -11.57 9.43
CA ALA A 30 11.84 -13.01 9.60
C ALA A 30 10.64 -13.34 10.51
N ALA A 31 10.06 -12.33 11.18
CA ALA A 31 8.79 -12.44 11.88
C ALA A 31 7.67 -11.87 10.99
N ALA A 32 6.82 -12.78 10.48
CA ALA A 32 5.58 -12.55 9.72
C ALA A 32 5.71 -12.24 8.20
N LEU A 33 6.06 -13.24 7.39
CA LEU A 33 5.82 -13.24 5.92
C LEU A 33 4.34 -13.54 5.58
N ILE A 34 3.44 -12.93 6.33
CA ILE A 34 2.03 -12.79 6.00
C ILE A 34 1.95 -11.54 5.14
N ASN A 35 1.58 -11.70 3.87
CA ASN A 35 1.36 -10.56 3.00
C ASN A 35 -0.14 -10.31 2.87
N ASP A 36 -0.58 -9.16 3.36
CA ASP A 36 -1.98 -8.77 3.32
C ASP A 36 -2.43 -8.61 1.86
N GLY A 37 -3.41 -9.44 1.48
CA GLY A 37 -4.16 -9.28 0.24
C GLY A 37 -5.18 -8.17 0.34
N ILE A 38 -6.03 -8.07 -0.69
CA ILE A 38 -7.12 -7.10 -0.70
C ILE A 38 -8.41 -7.83 -0.97
N TYR A 39 -9.44 -7.50 -0.19
CA TYR A 39 -10.78 -8.03 -0.39
C TYR A 39 -11.30 -7.68 -1.77
N VAL A 40 -11.96 -8.64 -2.38
CA VAL A 40 -12.82 -8.39 -3.54
C VAL A 40 -14.18 -8.02 -2.98
N PHE A 41 -14.65 -6.82 -3.28
CA PHE A 41 -15.94 -6.35 -2.77
C PHE A 41 -17.00 -6.43 -3.87
N MET A 42 -18.23 -6.82 -3.52
CA MET A 42 -19.35 -6.69 -4.44
C MET A 42 -19.78 -5.21 -4.58
N PRO A 43 -20.35 -4.83 -5.73
CA PRO A 43 -20.71 -3.46 -6.04
C PRO A 43 -21.95 -2.99 -5.31
N ILE A 44 -21.99 -1.72 -4.92
CA ILE A 44 -23.14 -1.11 -4.28
C ILE A 44 -24.07 -0.59 -5.39
N LEU A 45 -25.34 -1.00 -5.35
CA LEU A 45 -26.38 -0.49 -6.22
C LEU A 45 -27.23 0.50 -5.42
N SER A 46 -27.29 1.74 -5.91
CA SER A 46 -28.24 2.76 -5.45
C SER A 46 -29.25 2.98 -6.56
N ALA A 47 -30.54 2.91 -6.24
CA ALA A 47 -31.62 3.14 -7.19
C ALA A 47 -32.59 4.18 -6.64
N ALA A 48 -33.09 5.06 -7.51
CA ALA A 48 -34.16 6.00 -7.14
C ALA A 48 -35.53 5.32 -6.91
N SER A 49 -35.64 4.02 -7.25
CA SER A 49 -36.84 3.21 -7.11
C SER A 49 -36.55 1.88 -6.41
N ASP A 50 -37.39 1.54 -5.43
CA ASP A 50 -37.35 0.23 -4.74
C ASP A 50 -37.81 -0.94 -5.63
N SER A 51 -38.29 -0.65 -6.85
CA SER A 51 -38.72 -1.66 -7.82
C SER A 51 -37.58 -2.38 -8.53
N VAL A 52 -36.34 -1.98 -8.28
CA VAL A 52 -35.15 -2.52 -8.93
C VAL A 52 -34.48 -3.54 -8.03
N THR A 53 -34.30 -4.75 -8.54
CA THR A 53 -33.64 -5.85 -7.82
C THR A 53 -32.45 -6.38 -8.59
N ILE A 54 -31.46 -6.90 -7.85
CA ILE A 54 -30.43 -7.77 -8.41
C ILE A 54 -30.95 -9.21 -8.23
N ASP A 55 -31.32 -9.84 -9.33
CA ASP A 55 -31.98 -11.16 -9.33
C ASP A 55 -30.97 -12.31 -9.23
N GLY A 56 -29.71 -12.04 -9.57
CA GLY A 56 -28.63 -13.02 -9.50
C GLY A 56 -27.28 -12.43 -9.87
N ALA A 57 -26.22 -13.08 -9.40
CA ALA A 57 -24.84 -12.78 -9.77
C ALA A 57 -24.09 -14.04 -10.21
N ARG A 58 -23.55 -14.03 -11.42
CA ARG A 58 -22.68 -15.09 -11.93
C ARG A 58 -21.23 -14.62 -11.88
N MET A 59 -20.44 -15.29 -11.04
CA MET A 59 -19.08 -14.89 -10.72
C MET A 59 -18.06 -15.89 -11.24
N THR A 60 -16.90 -15.40 -11.64
CA THR A 60 -15.76 -16.20 -12.08
C THR A 60 -14.48 -15.62 -11.51
N LEU A 61 -13.75 -16.41 -10.73
CA LEU A 61 -12.39 -16.09 -10.29
C LEU A 61 -11.39 -16.82 -11.19
N ASN A 62 -10.52 -16.09 -11.87
CA ASN A 62 -9.47 -16.63 -12.73
C ASN A 62 -8.10 -16.54 -12.04
N LEU A 63 -7.47 -17.70 -11.82
CA LEU A 63 -6.27 -17.88 -11.01
C LEU A 63 -5.12 -18.51 -11.80
N ARG A 64 -5.01 -18.20 -13.10
CA ARG A 64 -4.02 -18.83 -13.99
C ARG A 64 -2.57 -18.55 -13.59
N SER A 65 -2.31 -17.47 -12.86
CA SER A 65 -1.00 -17.14 -12.29
C SER A 65 -1.16 -16.73 -10.84
N LEU A 66 -0.42 -17.36 -9.93
CA LEU A 66 -0.39 -16.92 -8.54
C LEU A 66 0.72 -15.88 -8.35
N PRO A 67 0.44 -14.78 -7.62
CA PRO A 67 1.42 -13.73 -7.41
C PRO A 67 2.58 -14.26 -6.58
N VAL A 68 3.76 -13.70 -6.84
CA VAL A 68 4.96 -13.90 -6.02
C VAL A 68 5.35 -12.54 -5.46
N ALA A 69 5.62 -12.46 -4.16
CA ALA A 69 5.96 -11.19 -3.52
C ALA A 69 7.22 -10.57 -4.13
N GLY A 70 7.18 -9.27 -4.42
CA GLY A 70 8.29 -8.54 -5.06
C GLY A 70 8.48 -8.86 -6.55
N GLY A 71 7.66 -9.73 -7.14
CA GLY A 71 7.62 -9.97 -8.58
C GLY A 71 6.75 -8.95 -9.31
N ARG A 72 7.05 -8.70 -10.59
CA ARG A 72 6.09 -8.04 -11.49
C ARG A 72 5.09 -9.08 -11.98
N PHE A 73 3.83 -8.90 -11.66
CA PHE A 73 2.74 -9.78 -12.08
C PHE A 73 1.51 -8.98 -12.48
N GLU A 74 0.67 -9.57 -13.33
CA GLU A 74 -0.68 -9.07 -13.57
C GLU A 74 -1.59 -9.62 -12.46
N ALA A 75 -2.41 -8.76 -11.84
CA ALA A 75 -3.33 -9.21 -10.79
C ALA A 75 -4.30 -10.28 -11.32
N ASN A 76 -4.73 -11.20 -10.45
CA ASN A 76 -5.74 -12.17 -10.84
C ASN A 76 -7.07 -11.47 -11.16
N ARG A 77 -7.90 -12.14 -11.95
CA ARG A 77 -9.12 -11.52 -12.47
C ARG A 77 -10.34 -12.07 -11.77
N PHE A 78 -11.14 -11.19 -11.18
CA PHE A 78 -12.50 -11.51 -10.75
C PHE A 78 -13.51 -10.87 -11.69
N THR A 79 -14.40 -11.68 -12.24
CA THR A 79 -15.46 -11.24 -13.14
C THR A 79 -16.81 -11.56 -12.53
N ALA A 80 -17.74 -10.61 -12.54
CA ALA A 80 -19.10 -10.84 -12.08
C ALA A 80 -20.11 -10.25 -13.06
N GLU A 81 -21.16 -10.99 -13.37
CA GLU A 81 -22.31 -10.55 -14.17
C GLU A 81 -23.54 -10.48 -13.26
N TYR A 82 -24.04 -9.27 -13.05
CA TYR A 82 -25.21 -8.98 -12.23
C TYR A 82 -26.42 -8.83 -13.13
N ARG A 83 -27.47 -9.61 -12.88
CA ARG A 83 -28.76 -9.46 -13.56
C ARG A 83 -29.65 -8.54 -12.74
N LEU A 84 -30.08 -7.44 -13.34
CA LEU A 84 -30.99 -6.49 -12.74
C LEU A 84 -32.34 -6.56 -13.44
N SER A 85 -33.42 -6.39 -12.69
CA SER A 85 -34.76 -6.19 -13.23
C SER A 85 -35.43 -4.97 -12.60
N ASN A 86 -36.23 -4.27 -13.38
CA ASN A 86 -37.10 -3.19 -12.88
C ASN A 86 -38.55 -3.65 -12.99
N GLY A 87 -39.13 -4.09 -11.87
CA GLY A 87 -40.53 -4.50 -11.78
C GLY A 87 -41.53 -3.33 -11.74
N GLY A 88 -41.06 -2.09 -11.81
CA GLY A 88 -41.86 -0.88 -11.69
C GLY A 88 -42.52 -0.44 -12.99
N ASP A 89 -43.39 0.58 -12.87
CA ASP A 89 -44.10 1.21 -14.00
C ASP A 89 -43.39 2.43 -14.58
N ARG A 90 -42.18 2.74 -14.08
CA ARG A 90 -41.36 3.89 -14.45
C ARG A 90 -39.91 3.50 -14.60
N ASP A 91 -39.22 4.22 -15.48
CA ASP A 91 -37.77 4.12 -15.65
C ASP A 91 -37.08 4.44 -14.33
N ALA A 92 -36.05 3.67 -14.00
CA ALA A 92 -35.28 3.84 -12.78
C ALA A 92 -33.88 4.36 -13.10
N GLU A 93 -33.50 5.45 -12.45
CA GLU A 93 -32.12 5.93 -12.42
C GLU A 93 -31.32 5.10 -11.41
N LEU A 94 -30.19 4.57 -11.87
CA LEU A 94 -29.32 3.67 -11.12
C LEU A 94 -27.91 4.22 -11.07
N THR A 95 -27.29 4.13 -9.90
CA THR A 95 -25.86 4.34 -9.71
C THR A 95 -25.25 3.03 -9.22
N PHE A 96 -24.27 2.53 -9.97
CA PHE A 96 -23.50 1.35 -9.63
C PHE A 96 -22.10 1.79 -9.18
N THR A 97 -21.81 1.64 -7.88
CA THR A 97 -20.53 2.00 -7.29
C THR A 97 -19.70 0.74 -7.08
N VAL A 98 -18.70 0.55 -7.94
CA VAL A 98 -17.91 -0.67 -7.98
C VAL A 98 -16.55 -0.45 -7.30
N PRO A 99 -16.27 -1.13 -6.18
CA PRO A 99 -14.96 -1.13 -5.54
C PRO A 99 -13.95 -1.98 -6.31
N PHE A 100 -12.77 -1.42 -6.60
CA PHE A 100 -11.64 -2.09 -7.27
C PHE A 100 -10.49 -2.41 -6.31
N GLY A 101 -10.62 -2.06 -5.02
CA GLY A 101 -9.58 -2.31 -4.03
C GLY A 101 -8.40 -1.33 -4.13
N GLY A 102 -7.52 -1.36 -3.13
CA GLY A 102 -6.19 -0.74 -3.22
C GLY A 102 -5.16 -1.63 -3.93
N ILE A 103 -3.87 -1.30 -3.79
CA ILE A 103 -2.75 -2.15 -4.22
C ILE A 103 -2.14 -2.78 -2.94
N PRO A 104 -1.96 -4.12 -2.87
CA PRO A 104 -1.40 -4.74 -1.67
C PRO A 104 0.08 -4.40 -1.53
N SER A 105 0.64 -4.59 -0.33
CA SER A 105 2.06 -4.29 -0.04
C SER A 105 3.02 -4.98 -1.02
N TYR A 106 2.73 -6.23 -1.38
CA TYR A 106 3.53 -7.04 -2.29
C TYR A 106 3.24 -6.76 -3.78
N GLY A 107 2.26 -5.89 -4.08
CA GLY A 107 1.78 -5.58 -5.43
C GLY A 107 2.53 -4.43 -6.12
N ASP A 108 3.66 -3.98 -5.58
CA ASP A 108 4.48 -2.95 -6.22
C ASP A 108 4.99 -3.42 -7.58
N GLY A 109 4.63 -2.68 -8.62
CA GLY A 109 4.94 -3.06 -10.00
C GLY A 109 3.99 -4.13 -10.58
N SER A 110 2.89 -4.44 -9.90
CA SER A 110 1.79 -5.19 -10.51
C SER A 110 1.03 -4.34 -11.52
N SER A 111 0.48 -4.99 -12.54
CA SER A 111 -0.45 -4.37 -13.49
C SER A 111 -1.87 -4.85 -13.24
N LEU A 112 -2.83 -3.97 -13.54
CA LEU A 112 -4.23 -4.36 -13.62
C LEU A 112 -4.47 -5.23 -14.86
N PRO A 113 -5.44 -6.15 -14.82
CA PRO A 113 -5.95 -6.80 -16.03
C PRO A 113 -6.29 -5.78 -17.11
N SER A 114 -5.91 -6.03 -18.36
CA SER A 114 -6.17 -5.08 -19.46
C SER A 114 -7.66 -4.81 -19.71
N ASP A 115 -8.54 -5.72 -19.29
CA ASP A 115 -10.00 -5.66 -19.36
C ASP A 115 -10.64 -5.21 -18.03
N THR A 116 -9.88 -4.57 -17.14
CA THR A 116 -10.38 -4.05 -15.86
C THR A 116 -11.42 -2.94 -16.11
N GLY A 117 -12.63 -3.09 -15.56
CA GLY A 117 -13.67 -2.08 -15.69
C GLY A 117 -15.10 -2.59 -15.47
N VAL A 118 -16.07 -1.72 -15.78
CA VAL A 118 -17.52 -2.00 -15.67
C VAL A 118 -18.14 -1.91 -17.05
N TYR A 119 -19.03 -2.84 -17.39
CA TYR A 119 -19.60 -3.01 -18.73
C TYR A 119 -21.12 -3.09 -18.64
N THR A 120 -21.81 -2.21 -19.39
CA THR A 120 -23.28 -2.13 -19.46
C THR A 120 -23.79 -2.59 -20.84
N GLY A 121 -23.38 -3.77 -21.27
CA GLY A 121 -23.74 -4.36 -22.57
C GLY A 121 -22.86 -3.96 -23.76
N GLN A 122 -21.80 -3.18 -23.54
CA GLN A 122 -20.80 -2.80 -24.54
C GLN A 122 -19.49 -3.56 -24.34
N GLU A 123 -18.61 -3.57 -25.35
CA GLU A 123 -17.28 -4.19 -25.28
C GLU A 123 -16.24 -3.32 -24.57
N THR A 124 -16.49 -2.02 -24.45
CA THR A 124 -15.60 -1.06 -23.79
C THR A 124 -16.08 -0.77 -22.37
N PRO A 125 -15.18 -0.70 -21.37
CA PRO A 125 -15.57 -0.35 -20.02
C PRO A 125 -16.03 1.11 -19.94
N VAL A 126 -17.00 1.37 -19.07
CA VAL A 126 -17.59 2.69 -18.80
C VAL A 126 -17.42 3.04 -17.33
N GLY A 127 -17.61 4.33 -17.02
CA GLY A 127 -17.69 4.83 -15.65
C GLY A 127 -16.64 5.86 -15.30
N GLU A 128 -16.85 6.48 -14.15
CA GLU A 128 -15.98 7.48 -13.56
C GLU A 128 -15.10 6.85 -12.49
N TRP A 129 -13.78 6.96 -12.67
CA TRP A 129 -12.81 6.55 -11.66
C TRP A 129 -12.72 7.56 -10.52
N ARG A 130 -12.85 7.07 -9.29
CA ARG A 130 -12.74 7.84 -8.04
C ARG A 130 -11.82 7.14 -7.05
N TYR A 131 -11.21 7.94 -6.17
CA TYR A 131 -10.23 7.48 -5.20
C TYR A 131 -10.57 7.99 -3.80
N THR A 132 -10.52 7.12 -2.80
CA THR A 132 -10.75 7.50 -1.38
C THR A 132 -9.60 7.00 -0.52
N TYR A 133 -9.28 7.73 0.55
CA TYR A 133 -8.28 7.27 1.51
C TYR A 133 -8.77 6.03 2.27
N TRP A 134 -7.91 5.01 2.27
CA TRP A 134 -8.18 3.71 2.87
C TRP A 134 -7.13 3.37 3.91
N GLN A 135 -7.41 3.77 5.16
CA GLN A 135 -6.55 3.56 6.32
C GLN A 135 -6.30 2.06 6.61
N ASN A 136 -7.27 1.20 6.28
CA ASN A 136 -7.37 -0.18 6.76
C ASN A 136 -7.25 -1.24 5.66
N ALA A 137 -6.35 -1.06 4.69
CA ALA A 137 -6.00 -2.16 3.78
C ALA A 137 -5.55 -3.44 4.52
N ARG A 138 -5.04 -3.31 5.76
CA ARG A 138 -4.49 -4.40 6.58
C ARG A 138 -5.47 -5.08 7.55
N LEU A 139 -6.53 -4.41 8.00
CA LEU A 139 -7.29 -4.85 9.20
C LEU A 139 -8.61 -5.58 8.94
N GLY A 140 -9.02 -5.77 7.69
CA GLY A 140 -10.02 -6.80 7.37
C GLY A 140 -11.48 -6.55 7.73
N TYR A 141 -11.81 -5.36 8.23
CA TYR A 141 -13.18 -4.98 8.55
C TYR A 141 -13.43 -3.58 8.00
N ALA A 142 -13.85 -3.49 6.75
CA ALA A 142 -14.36 -2.26 6.18
C ALA A 142 -15.80 -2.51 5.74
N ASP A 143 -16.75 -1.84 6.39
CA ASP A 143 -18.08 -1.63 5.82
C ASP A 143 -17.88 -0.84 4.52
N ILE A 144 -17.94 -1.55 3.39
CA ILE A 144 -17.70 -0.97 2.08
C ILE A 144 -18.76 0.10 1.73
N SER A 145 -19.97 -0.03 2.29
CA SER A 145 -21.02 0.97 2.17
C SER A 145 -20.69 2.24 2.94
N ALA A 146 -20.01 2.14 4.09
CA ALA A 146 -19.48 3.31 4.77
C ALA A 146 -18.32 3.96 4.02
N GLU A 147 -17.42 3.15 3.45
CA GLU A 147 -16.27 3.65 2.69
C GLU A 147 -16.68 4.37 1.40
N SER A 148 -17.75 3.92 0.73
CA SER A 148 -18.25 4.59 -0.48
C SER A 148 -18.75 6.02 -0.21
N ARG A 149 -19.18 6.34 1.03
CA ARG A 149 -19.58 7.71 1.42
C ARG A 149 -18.42 8.70 1.42
N LYS A 150 -17.17 8.23 1.39
CA LYS A 150 -16.00 9.10 1.23
C LYS A 150 -15.88 9.65 -0.20
N ILE A 151 -16.56 9.04 -1.17
CA ILE A 151 -16.69 9.58 -2.52
C ILE A 151 -17.65 10.78 -2.45
N ARG A 152 -17.07 11.98 -2.44
CA ARG A 152 -17.81 13.21 -2.21
C ARG A 152 -17.20 14.39 -2.97
N PRO A 153 -17.88 15.56 -3.04
CA PRO A 153 -17.26 16.82 -3.44
C PRO A 153 -16.06 17.16 -2.54
N GLN A 154 -15.34 18.24 -2.84
CA GLN A 154 -14.22 18.66 -2.00
C GLN A 154 -14.70 18.93 -0.56
N SER A 155 -14.02 18.33 0.41
CA SER A 155 -14.30 18.46 1.85
C SER A 155 -14.03 19.88 2.33
N ASP A 156 -14.86 20.37 3.24
CA ASP A 156 -14.73 21.68 3.90
C ASP A 156 -14.19 21.59 5.36
N GLU A 157 -14.07 20.37 5.89
CA GLU A 157 -13.49 20.05 7.22
C GLU A 157 -12.12 20.70 7.49
N ILE A 158 -11.29 20.87 6.44
CA ILE A 158 -10.08 21.69 6.48
C ILE A 158 -10.18 22.68 5.34
N SER A 159 -10.10 23.97 5.65
CA SER A 159 -10.15 25.03 4.63
C SER A 159 -8.90 24.98 3.75
N ALA A 160 -9.08 25.19 2.44
CA ALA A 160 -7.99 25.29 1.47
C ALA A 160 -6.99 26.40 1.82
N ASP A 161 -7.45 27.46 2.48
CA ASP A 161 -6.66 28.62 2.91
C ASP A 161 -5.95 28.41 4.26
N THR A 162 -6.11 27.25 4.90
CA THR A 162 -5.44 26.96 6.18
C THR A 162 -3.94 27.08 6.00
N LEU A 163 -3.28 27.87 6.85
CA LEU A 163 -1.82 28.02 6.79
C LEU A 163 -1.13 26.72 7.21
N VAL A 164 -0.16 26.29 6.42
CA VAL A 164 0.73 25.15 6.72
C VAL A 164 2.16 25.64 6.56
N THR A 165 3.00 25.34 7.55
CA THR A 165 4.42 25.70 7.52
C THR A 165 5.28 24.45 7.50
N LYS A 166 6.11 24.35 6.48
CA LYS A 166 7.17 23.35 6.37
C LYS A 166 8.41 23.85 7.13
N TYR A 167 8.99 22.98 7.93
CA TYR A 167 10.28 23.16 8.57
C TYR A 167 11.20 22.02 8.16
N THR A 168 12.36 22.35 7.61
CA THR A 168 13.40 21.37 7.26
C THR A 168 14.58 21.53 8.21
N TYR A 169 14.84 20.52 9.03
CA TYR A 169 15.95 20.52 9.97
C TYR A 169 17.08 19.59 9.51
N ILE A 170 18.31 19.95 9.83
CA ILE A 170 19.48 19.11 9.62
C ILE A 170 20.03 18.74 10.99
N PHE A 171 20.19 17.43 11.21
CA PHE A 171 20.85 16.85 12.36
C PHE A 171 22.37 16.83 12.15
N GLU A 172 23.11 17.42 13.07
CA GLU A 172 24.57 17.46 13.06
C GLU A 172 25.07 16.87 14.39
N SER A 173 25.92 15.83 14.34
CA SER A 173 26.51 15.20 15.53
C SER A 173 28.02 15.06 15.38
N GLU A 174 28.76 15.35 16.45
CA GLU A 174 30.21 15.12 16.53
C GLU A 174 30.54 13.64 16.84
N SER A 175 29.58 12.91 17.41
CA SER A 175 29.68 11.50 17.76
C SER A 175 28.87 10.65 16.78
N ALA A 176 29.56 9.83 15.99
CA ALA A 176 28.94 8.84 15.11
C ALA A 176 28.58 7.59 15.93
N GLU A 177 27.56 7.68 16.80
CA GLU A 177 26.98 6.48 17.37
C GLU A 177 26.14 5.74 16.33
N ASP A 178 26.10 4.40 16.44
CA ASP A 178 25.50 3.50 15.46
C ASP A 178 23.95 3.65 15.36
N SER A 179 23.31 4.26 16.36
CA SER A 179 21.92 4.70 16.32
C SER A 179 21.60 5.64 17.48
N VAL A 180 20.89 6.75 17.23
CA VAL A 180 20.34 7.62 18.28
C VAL A 180 18.84 7.79 18.11
N TYR A 181 18.11 8.03 19.20
CA TYR A 181 16.71 8.43 19.15
C TYR A 181 16.59 9.95 19.18
N LEU A 182 16.11 10.53 18.10
CA LEU A 182 15.83 11.96 17.99
C LEU A 182 14.34 12.19 18.22
N SER A 183 13.98 13.18 19.03
CA SER A 183 12.60 13.60 19.24
C SER A 183 12.43 15.11 19.17
N ALA A 184 11.32 15.55 18.58
CA ALA A 184 10.85 16.92 18.56
C ALA A 184 9.66 17.04 19.50
N LYS A 185 9.72 18.01 20.42
CA LYS A 185 8.55 18.53 21.14
C LYS A 185 8.07 19.78 20.41
N ILE A 186 6.84 19.73 19.93
CA ILE A 186 6.25 20.70 19.01
C ILE A 186 5.09 21.38 19.73
N GLN A 187 5.27 22.64 20.08
CA GLN A 187 4.18 23.52 20.49
C GLN A 187 3.45 24.04 19.25
N HIS A 188 2.12 24.13 19.29
CA HIS A 188 1.29 24.56 18.16
C HIS A 188 -0.07 25.11 18.61
N SER A 189 -0.82 25.72 17.68
CA SER A 189 -2.20 26.16 17.94
C SER A 189 -3.13 24.96 18.24
N PRO A 190 -4.19 25.14 19.06
CA PRO A 190 -5.19 24.09 19.27
C PRO A 190 -5.82 23.61 17.95
N GLY A 191 -5.90 22.29 17.77
CA GLY A 191 -6.49 21.69 16.57
C GLY A 191 -5.59 21.69 15.34
N ALA A 192 -4.30 22.01 15.49
CA ALA A 192 -3.31 21.83 14.44
C ALA A 192 -3.15 20.34 14.06
N PHE A 193 -2.77 20.07 12.81
CA PHE A 193 -2.21 18.78 12.39
C PHE A 193 -0.71 18.91 12.13
N ILE A 194 0.02 17.80 12.30
CA ILE A 194 1.46 17.70 12.03
C ILE A 194 1.71 16.55 11.04
N ILE A 195 2.56 16.75 10.04
CA ILE A 195 2.93 15.67 9.10
C ILE A 195 4.45 15.64 9.02
N THR A 196 5.05 14.45 9.08
CA THR A 196 6.50 14.27 9.16
C THR A 196 6.91 12.87 8.79
N ASP A 197 8.12 12.70 8.28
CA ASP A 197 8.73 11.40 8.01
C ASP A 197 9.15 10.61 9.26
N MET A 198 9.04 11.18 10.46
CA MET A 198 9.40 10.51 11.71
C MET A 198 8.39 9.40 12.10
N ARG A 199 8.91 8.21 12.46
CA ARG A 199 8.10 7.00 12.72
C ARG A 199 7.29 6.98 14.01
N TYR A 200 7.71 7.68 15.05
CA TYR A 200 7.07 7.66 16.36
C TYR A 200 6.39 8.99 16.66
N SER A 201 5.28 8.92 17.38
CA SER A 201 4.60 10.11 17.86
C SER A 201 3.91 9.87 19.18
N ASP A 202 3.83 10.94 19.97
CA ASP A 202 3.10 10.98 21.22
C ASP A 202 2.36 12.31 21.32
N TYR A 203 1.17 12.27 21.91
CA TYR A 203 0.38 13.45 22.21
C TYR A 203 0.42 13.74 23.71
N TYR A 204 0.73 14.98 24.07
CA TYR A 204 0.72 15.41 25.48
C TYR A 204 -0.57 16.14 25.83
N ASP A 205 -0.89 17.20 25.09
CA ASP A 205 -2.08 18.02 25.29
C ASP A 205 -2.44 18.80 24.01
N SER A 206 -3.56 19.54 24.06
CA SER A 206 -4.16 20.17 22.88
C SER A 206 -3.26 21.16 22.12
N ARG A 207 -2.12 21.55 22.68
CA ARG A 207 -1.17 22.52 22.14
C ARG A 207 0.25 21.98 22.03
N VAL A 208 0.49 20.74 22.43
CA VAL A 208 1.84 20.15 22.48
C VAL A 208 1.80 18.71 22.01
N SER A 209 2.61 18.45 20.98
CA SER A 209 2.82 17.13 20.41
C SER A 209 4.29 16.76 20.43
N SER A 210 4.60 15.48 20.25
CA SER A 210 5.94 15.03 19.94
C SER A 210 5.99 14.07 18.77
N ALA A 211 7.06 14.18 18.01
CA ALA A 211 7.44 13.25 16.96
C ALA A 211 8.86 12.74 17.25
N GLY A 212 9.17 11.51 16.89
CA GLY A 212 10.46 10.91 17.18
C GLY A 212 10.85 9.82 16.20
N ASP A 213 12.15 9.58 16.04
CA ASP A 213 12.68 8.55 15.17
C ASP A 213 14.08 8.09 15.61
N TYR A 214 14.40 6.84 15.31
CA TYR A 214 15.75 6.33 15.34
C TYR A 214 16.49 6.73 14.08
N LEU A 215 17.58 7.48 14.25
CA LEU A 215 18.51 7.81 13.19
C LEU A 215 19.60 6.73 13.12
N TYR A 216 19.56 5.95 12.05
CA TYR A 216 20.60 4.97 11.72
C TYR A 216 21.50 5.58 10.64
N SER A 217 22.75 5.88 10.99
CA SER A 217 23.78 6.39 10.06
C SER A 217 23.35 7.56 9.14
N LEU A 218 23.43 8.79 9.64
CA LEU A 218 23.46 10.05 8.87
C LEU A 218 22.59 10.07 7.59
N ASP A 219 21.27 9.93 7.73
CA ASP A 219 20.34 10.33 6.67
C ASP A 219 20.51 11.84 6.43
N LYS A 220 21.09 12.19 5.28
CA LYS A 220 21.49 13.56 4.92
C LYS A 220 20.37 14.41 4.36
N ASP A 221 19.20 13.84 4.14
CA ASP A 221 18.11 14.49 3.38
C ASP A 221 17.30 15.49 4.23
N GLY A 222 17.62 15.58 5.53
CA GLY A 222 16.98 16.50 6.46
C GLY A 222 15.62 15.99 6.94
N ILE A 223 15.21 16.43 8.11
CA ILE A 223 13.97 16.03 8.76
C ILE A 223 12.91 17.08 8.46
N VAL A 224 11.76 16.62 7.99
CA VAL A 224 10.70 17.53 7.52
C VAL A 224 9.50 17.47 8.47
N LEU A 225 9.09 18.63 8.96
CA LEU A 225 7.86 18.82 9.74
C LEU A 225 6.94 19.78 8.99
N TYR A 226 5.69 19.39 8.76
CA TYR A 226 4.61 20.28 8.33
C TYR A 226 3.71 20.54 9.52
N VAL A 227 3.51 21.80 9.91
CA VAL A 227 2.64 22.19 11.03
C VAL A 227 1.59 23.15 10.52
N SER A 228 0.30 22.86 10.77
CA SER A 228 -0.79 23.76 10.42
C SER A 228 -1.03 24.82 11.49
N GLY A 229 -1.52 26.00 11.09
CA GLY A 229 -1.86 27.08 12.00
C GLY A 229 -0.86 28.24 11.92
N ALA A 230 -0.96 29.16 12.88
CA ALA A 230 -0.13 30.35 12.91
C ALA A 230 1.32 30.01 13.27
N THR A 231 2.29 30.61 12.57
CA THR A 231 3.72 30.31 12.77
C THR A 231 4.21 30.81 14.12
N GLU A 232 3.68 31.92 14.62
CA GLU A 232 3.99 32.47 15.94
C GLU A 232 3.61 31.57 17.12
N ASP A 233 2.68 30.64 16.91
CA ASP A 233 2.26 29.66 17.91
C ASP A 233 3.15 28.41 17.92
N THR A 234 4.10 28.31 16.97
CA THR A 234 4.92 27.12 16.76
C THR A 234 6.31 27.26 17.39
N ASP A 235 6.63 26.41 18.35
CA ASP A 235 7.98 26.27 18.95
C ASP A 235 8.40 24.79 18.89
N ILE A 236 9.54 24.50 18.27
CA ILE A 236 10.02 23.14 18.05
C ILE A 236 11.33 22.96 18.82
N ARG A 237 11.31 22.05 19.80
CA ARG A 237 12.46 21.74 20.65
C ARG A 237 12.92 20.32 20.42
N TRP A 238 14.18 20.16 20.09
CA TRP A 238 14.77 18.87 19.80
C TRP A 238 15.52 18.30 21.00
N THR A 239 15.39 17.00 21.18
CA THR A 239 16.12 16.20 22.17
C THR A 239 16.65 14.95 21.50
N VAL A 240 17.82 14.49 21.93
CA VAL A 240 18.44 13.25 21.44
C VAL A 240 18.75 12.37 22.64
N ALA A 241 18.40 11.10 22.56
CA ALA A 241 18.64 10.10 23.59
C ALA A 241 19.26 8.84 22.96
N GLU A 242 19.88 8.00 23.78
CA GLU A 242 20.38 6.69 23.35
C GLU A 242 19.23 5.81 22.81
N ASP A 243 18.07 5.86 23.46
CA ASP A 243 16.85 5.18 23.03
C ASP A 243 15.57 5.92 23.48
N TYR A 244 14.40 5.46 23.02
CA TYR A 244 13.09 6.06 23.36
C TYR A 244 12.72 5.95 24.85
N THR A 245 13.42 5.14 25.64
CA THR A 245 13.17 4.94 27.08
C THR A 245 14.08 5.78 27.97
N SER A 246 15.11 6.38 27.38
CA SER A 246 16.18 7.05 28.10
C SER A 246 15.83 8.51 28.40
N PRO A 247 15.90 8.96 29.67
CA PRO A 247 15.51 10.30 30.07
C PRO A 247 16.56 11.39 29.75
N ALA A 248 17.62 11.09 28.99
CA ALA A 248 18.79 11.95 28.85
C ALA A 248 18.91 12.60 27.47
N THR A 249 19.28 13.87 27.46
CA THR A 249 19.79 14.59 26.29
C THR A 249 21.28 14.25 26.13
N MET A 250 21.68 13.69 25.00
CA MET A 250 23.10 13.48 24.68
C MET A 250 23.80 14.83 24.45
N GLU A 251 25.07 14.99 24.83
CA GLU A 251 25.85 16.17 24.45
C GLU A 251 26.51 15.98 23.08
N GLY A 252 26.88 17.07 22.39
CA GLY A 252 27.61 17.00 21.12
C GLY A 252 26.76 16.84 19.86
N PHE A 253 25.45 17.09 19.95
CA PHE A 253 24.57 17.24 18.78
C PHE A 253 24.05 18.67 18.63
N SER A 254 23.65 19.02 17.42
CA SER A 254 22.87 20.21 17.14
C SER A 254 21.81 19.96 16.08
N MET A 255 20.68 20.66 16.21
CA MET A 255 19.63 20.70 15.21
C MET A 255 19.59 22.08 14.59
N ARG A 256 19.86 22.17 13.29
CA ARG A 256 19.84 23.43 12.56
C ARG A 256 18.63 23.49 11.65
N LEU A 257 17.82 24.53 11.80
CA LEU A 257 16.78 24.85 10.83
C LEU A 257 17.47 25.26 9.51
N ALA A 258 17.31 24.45 8.48
CA ALA A 258 17.93 24.67 7.18
C ALA A 258 17.03 25.51 6.27
N ASP A 259 15.72 25.29 6.33
CA ASP A 259 14.72 25.96 5.50
C ASP A 259 13.36 25.99 6.21
N SER A 260 12.57 27.02 5.92
CA SER A 260 11.18 27.11 6.35
C SER A 260 10.34 27.88 5.34
N GLU A 261 9.19 27.33 4.99
CA GLU A 261 8.26 27.91 4.02
C GLU A 261 6.83 27.74 4.51
N SER A 262 6.04 28.81 4.47
CA SER A 262 4.61 28.77 4.77
C SER A 262 3.79 28.90 3.48
N PHE A 263 2.74 28.09 3.37
CA PHE A 263 1.84 28.04 2.23
C PHE A 263 0.44 27.62 2.67
N THR A 264 -0.52 27.65 1.75
CA THR A 264 -1.89 27.22 2.01
C THR A 264 -2.01 25.70 2.01
N PHE A 265 -3.03 25.17 2.68
CA PHE A 265 -3.34 23.74 2.66
C PHE A 265 -3.62 23.23 1.24
N ASP A 266 -4.17 24.06 0.37
CA ASP A 266 -4.32 23.77 -1.06
C ASP A 266 -2.97 23.40 -1.73
N ARG A 267 -1.94 24.23 -1.51
CA ARG A 267 -0.56 23.96 -2.00
C ARG A 267 0.12 22.82 -1.27
N PHE A 268 -0.24 22.59 0.00
CA PHE A 268 0.20 21.42 0.73
C PHE A 268 -0.29 20.14 0.05
N VAL A 269 -1.59 20.04 -0.27
CA VAL A 269 -2.19 18.88 -0.93
C VAL A 269 -1.51 18.59 -2.28
N GLU A 270 -1.14 19.61 -3.04
CA GLU A 270 -0.42 19.45 -4.32
C GLU A 270 0.98 18.83 -4.16
N SER A 271 1.64 19.08 -3.03
CA SER A 271 3.04 18.70 -2.79
C SER A 271 3.22 17.57 -1.78
N CYS A 272 2.18 17.21 -1.03
CA CYS A 272 2.26 16.19 0.00
C CYS A 272 2.13 14.78 -0.61
N GLY A 273 3.10 13.92 -0.29
CA GLY A 273 3.07 12.52 -0.66
C GLY A 273 3.15 12.25 -2.17
N THR A 274 2.97 10.98 -2.55
CA THR A 274 2.96 10.54 -3.95
C THR A 274 1.59 9.98 -4.30
N PHE A 275 0.97 10.51 -5.36
CA PHE A 275 -0.31 10.04 -5.91
C PHE A 275 -0.10 9.40 -7.28
N PRO A 276 -0.95 8.43 -7.67
CA PRO A 276 -1.08 8.04 -9.08
C PRO A 276 -1.51 9.21 -9.96
N ASP A 277 -1.04 9.23 -11.22
CA ASP A 277 -1.22 10.34 -12.15
C ASP A 277 -2.70 10.60 -12.51
N ASP A 278 -3.54 9.57 -12.46
CA ASP A 278 -4.95 9.61 -12.82
C ASP A 278 -5.88 10.04 -11.67
N VAL A 279 -5.34 10.25 -10.46
CA VAL A 279 -6.13 10.75 -9.32
C VAL A 279 -6.41 12.24 -9.49
N ARG A 280 -7.70 12.58 -9.55
CA ARG A 280 -8.19 13.96 -9.65
C ARG A 280 -7.88 14.76 -8.38
N TYR A 281 -7.68 16.07 -8.53
CA TYR A 281 -7.37 16.96 -7.39
C TYR A 281 -8.35 16.83 -6.22
N THR A 282 -9.67 16.82 -6.49
CA THR A 282 -10.70 16.66 -5.45
C THR A 282 -10.52 15.39 -4.62
N ASP A 283 -10.13 14.28 -5.26
CA ASP A 283 -9.91 13.01 -4.56
C ASP A 283 -8.60 13.04 -3.77
N ARG A 284 -7.55 13.71 -4.30
CA ARG A 284 -6.31 13.95 -3.54
C ARG A 284 -6.59 14.76 -2.28
N TYR A 285 -7.33 15.87 -2.41
CA TYR A 285 -7.70 16.74 -1.30
C TYR A 285 -8.46 15.98 -0.23
N ASN A 286 -9.52 15.26 -0.63
CA ASN A 286 -10.32 14.46 0.29
C ASN A 286 -9.50 13.34 0.95
N ALA A 287 -8.59 12.71 0.22
CA ALA A 287 -7.73 11.68 0.77
C ALA A 287 -6.76 12.22 1.85
N VAL A 288 -6.19 13.41 1.63
CA VAL A 288 -5.32 14.08 2.63
C VAL A 288 -6.12 14.51 3.85
N VAL A 289 -7.32 15.06 3.65
CA VAL A 289 -8.23 15.40 4.75
C VAL A 289 -8.60 14.15 5.55
N ASP A 290 -9.02 13.07 4.88
CA ASP A 290 -9.40 11.81 5.51
C ASP A 290 -8.21 11.19 6.28
N LEU A 291 -7.00 11.26 5.72
CA LEU A 291 -5.77 10.87 6.40
C LEU A 291 -5.58 11.66 7.71
N ILE A 292 -5.65 13.00 7.64
CA ILE A 292 -5.49 13.87 8.81
C ILE A 292 -6.58 13.57 9.85
N LEU A 293 -7.84 13.50 9.44
CA LEU A 293 -8.97 13.24 10.35
C LEU A 293 -8.90 11.84 10.96
N SER A 294 -8.45 10.84 10.22
CA SER A 294 -8.32 9.45 10.71
C SER A 294 -7.26 9.29 11.79
N ALA A 295 -6.25 10.16 11.78
CA ALA A 295 -5.21 10.20 12.81
C ALA A 295 -5.58 11.10 14.01
N ARG A 296 -6.62 11.93 13.89
CA ARG A 296 -7.20 12.68 15.01
C ARG A 296 -8.12 11.77 15.83
N ALA A 297 -7.57 11.08 16.85
CA ALA A 297 -8.42 10.70 17.99
C ALA A 297 -8.99 11.98 18.65
N PRO A 298 -10.07 11.92 19.45
CA PRO A 298 -10.58 13.09 20.16
C PRO A 298 -9.48 13.71 21.02
N GLY A 299 -8.94 14.83 20.55
CA GLY A 299 -7.81 15.50 21.18
C GLY A 299 -6.46 14.84 20.92
N ASN A 300 -6.16 14.31 19.73
CA ASN A 300 -4.78 14.00 19.32
C ASN A 300 -4.39 14.81 18.09
N VAL A 301 -3.10 15.11 18.00
CA VAL A 301 -2.48 15.59 16.77
C VAL A 301 -2.02 14.39 15.97
N SER A 302 -2.43 14.35 14.71
CA SER A 302 -1.90 13.43 13.72
C SER A 302 -0.43 13.77 13.54
N VAL A 303 0.46 12.80 13.71
CA VAL A 303 1.83 12.83 13.21
C VAL A 303 1.87 11.68 12.21
N ILE A 304 2.02 12.02 10.94
CA ILE A 304 1.83 11.08 9.83
C ILE A 304 3.12 10.99 9.04
N GLU A 305 3.68 9.77 8.94
CA GLU A 305 4.77 9.43 8.02
C GLU A 305 4.43 9.95 6.61
N THR A 306 5.38 10.56 5.91
CA THR A 306 5.16 11.12 4.57
C THR A 306 4.38 10.11 3.70
N PRO A 307 3.14 10.42 3.30
CA PRO A 307 2.21 9.39 2.84
C PRO A 307 2.54 8.94 1.41
N ASP A 308 2.63 7.63 1.21
CA ASP A 308 2.59 7.02 -0.10
C ASP A 308 1.15 6.61 -0.45
N PHE A 309 0.42 7.53 -1.07
CA PHE A 309 -0.98 7.31 -1.44
C PHE A 309 -1.15 6.25 -2.54
N ARG A 310 -0.09 5.78 -3.21
CA ARG A 310 -0.21 4.68 -4.19
C ARG A 310 -0.77 3.39 -3.57
N ARG A 311 -0.56 3.18 -2.26
CA ARG A 311 -1.02 2.00 -1.52
C ARG A 311 -2.15 2.28 -0.53
N GLN A 312 -2.42 3.56 -0.26
CA GLN A 312 -3.40 3.99 0.74
C GLN A 312 -4.71 4.48 0.12
N LEU A 313 -4.90 4.27 -1.18
CA LEU A 313 -6.13 4.63 -1.87
C LEU A 313 -6.95 3.40 -2.23
N MET A 314 -8.25 3.47 -1.91
CA MET A 314 -9.26 2.60 -2.46
C MET A 314 -9.72 3.15 -3.81
N ARG A 315 -9.79 2.28 -4.82
CA ARG A 315 -10.25 2.62 -6.17
C ARG A 315 -11.73 2.30 -6.33
N TRP A 316 -12.44 3.17 -7.01
CA TRP A 316 -13.85 3.03 -7.30
C TRP A 316 -14.12 3.36 -8.77
N CYS A 317 -15.07 2.64 -9.37
CA CYS A 317 -15.67 3.01 -10.65
C CYS A 317 -17.17 3.25 -10.44
N ILE A 318 -17.65 4.43 -10.81
CA ILE A 318 -19.05 4.83 -10.66
C ILE A 318 -19.69 4.83 -12.04
N VAL A 319 -20.82 4.12 -12.18
CA VAL A 319 -21.59 4.06 -13.42
C VAL A 319 -23.02 4.49 -13.14
N ASP A 320 -23.43 5.59 -13.75
CA ASP A 320 -24.83 6.01 -13.78
C ASP A 320 -25.50 5.46 -15.04
N THR A 321 -26.71 4.91 -14.89
CA THR A 321 -27.49 4.36 -16.00
C THR A 321 -28.98 4.45 -15.72
N ILE A 322 -29.79 4.18 -16.75
CA ILE A 322 -31.25 4.11 -16.64
C ILE A 322 -31.68 2.69 -16.99
N LEU A 323 -32.51 2.09 -16.13
CA LEU A 323 -33.17 0.81 -16.39
C LEU A 323 -34.66 1.06 -16.67
N PRO A 324 -35.14 0.87 -17.91
CA PRO A 324 -36.52 1.16 -18.25
C PRO A 324 -37.54 0.32 -17.46
N ALA A 325 -38.77 0.83 -17.36
CA ALA A 325 -39.88 0.14 -16.71
C ALA A 325 -40.11 -1.27 -17.31
N GLY A 326 -40.18 -2.30 -16.47
CA GLY A 326 -40.45 -3.68 -16.89
C GLY A 326 -39.29 -4.40 -17.59
N GLU A 327 -38.15 -3.74 -17.78
CA GLU A 327 -36.99 -4.30 -18.49
C GLU A 327 -35.98 -4.95 -17.55
N SER A 328 -35.02 -5.65 -18.14
CA SER A 328 -33.89 -6.27 -17.44
C SER A 328 -32.56 -5.90 -18.11
N ALA A 329 -31.51 -5.83 -17.31
CA ALA A 329 -30.16 -5.53 -17.79
C ALA A 329 -29.14 -6.48 -17.16
N VAL A 330 -27.99 -6.61 -17.83
CA VAL A 330 -26.80 -7.28 -17.29
C VAL A 330 -25.68 -6.27 -17.16
N ILE A 331 -25.16 -6.11 -15.96
CA ILE A 331 -23.95 -5.34 -15.69
C ILE A 331 -22.82 -6.32 -15.41
N LYS A 332 -21.72 -6.20 -16.15
CA LYS A 332 -20.52 -7.01 -15.93
C LYS A 332 -19.44 -6.16 -15.29
N THR A 333 -18.78 -6.68 -14.26
CA THR A 333 -17.57 -6.09 -13.67
C THR A 333 -16.38 -7.01 -13.89
N VAL A 334 -15.22 -6.40 -14.08
CA VAL A 334 -13.93 -7.09 -14.10
C VAL A 334 -13.01 -6.31 -13.18
N VAL A 335 -12.71 -6.88 -12.02
CA VAL A 335 -11.90 -6.24 -10.96
C VAL A 335 -10.65 -7.07 -10.69
N PRO A 336 -9.53 -6.43 -10.28
CA PRO A 336 -8.35 -7.15 -9.85
C PRO A 336 -8.62 -7.89 -8.54
N ALA A 337 -8.06 -9.09 -8.40
CA ALA A 337 -8.15 -9.92 -7.23
C ALA A 337 -6.74 -10.20 -6.70
N TYR A 338 -6.50 -9.79 -5.44
CA TYR A 338 -5.21 -9.94 -4.78
C TYR A 338 -5.34 -10.86 -3.57
N PRO A 339 -4.70 -12.03 -3.55
CA PRO A 339 -4.82 -12.95 -2.43
C PRO A 339 -4.10 -12.41 -1.20
N TYR A 340 -4.62 -12.77 -0.03
CA TYR A 340 -3.78 -12.87 1.15
C TYR A 340 -2.83 -14.06 0.98
N ILE A 341 -1.56 -13.87 1.27
CA ILE A 341 -0.53 -14.90 1.07
C ILE A 341 0.02 -15.30 2.44
N ASP A 342 -0.23 -16.55 2.81
CA ASP A 342 0.44 -17.19 3.93
C ASP A 342 1.65 -17.99 3.40
N ALA A 343 2.83 -17.39 3.52
CA ALA A 343 4.08 -18.02 3.11
C ALA A 343 4.63 -19.01 4.17
N THR A 344 3.98 -19.13 5.33
CA THR A 344 4.39 -20.10 6.37
C THR A 344 3.94 -21.52 6.03
N VAL A 345 2.92 -21.66 5.16
CA VAL A 345 2.47 -22.94 4.62
C VAL A 345 3.42 -23.39 3.50
N SER A 346 3.86 -24.66 3.53
CA SER A 346 4.71 -25.24 2.47
C SER A 346 4.05 -25.09 1.10
N GLY A 347 4.76 -24.48 0.15
CA GLY A 347 4.22 -24.16 -1.18
C GLY A 347 3.41 -22.86 -1.26
N GLY A 348 3.13 -22.21 -0.13
CA GLY A 348 2.31 -21.02 0.02
C GLY A 348 0.81 -21.32 0.03
N GLU A 349 0.03 -20.58 0.81
CA GLU A 349 -1.44 -20.61 0.76
C GLU A 349 -1.97 -19.22 0.34
N TYR A 350 -2.92 -19.21 -0.59
CA TYR A 350 -3.46 -17.99 -1.19
C TYR A 350 -4.96 -17.90 -0.90
N LYS A 351 -5.38 -16.89 -0.15
CA LYS A 351 -6.77 -16.68 0.25
C LYS A 351 -7.36 -15.46 -0.44
N TYR A 352 -8.38 -15.67 -1.26
CA TYR A 352 -9.19 -14.61 -1.86
C TYR A 352 -10.49 -14.49 -1.09
N ARG A 353 -10.74 -13.33 -0.45
CA ARG A 353 -11.98 -13.10 0.28
C ARG A 353 -12.89 -12.14 -0.49
N PHE A 354 -14.13 -12.57 -0.70
CA PHE A 354 -15.20 -11.85 -1.37
C PHE A 354 -16.17 -11.32 -0.33
N MET A 355 -16.35 -10.01 -0.25
CA MET A 355 -17.22 -9.37 0.76
C MET A 355 -18.47 -8.80 0.10
N LEU A 356 -19.61 -9.01 0.76
CA LEU A 356 -20.88 -8.40 0.40
C LEU A 356 -21.06 -7.09 1.17
N PRO A 357 -21.51 -6.00 0.52
CA PRO A 357 -21.93 -4.81 1.23
C PRO A 357 -23.09 -5.06 2.17
N ASP A 358 -23.06 -4.42 3.34
CA ASP A 358 -24.12 -4.53 4.33
C ASP A 358 -25.46 -4.07 3.75
N GLY A 359 -26.51 -4.87 3.99
CA GLY A 359 -27.88 -4.57 3.57
C GLY A 359 -28.18 -4.81 2.09
N MET A 360 -27.22 -5.27 1.29
CA MET A 360 -27.43 -5.58 -0.12
C MET A 360 -27.82 -7.04 -0.37
N TYR A 361 -28.68 -7.27 -1.34
CA TYR A 361 -29.11 -8.61 -1.78
C TYR A 361 -28.84 -8.79 -3.27
N TYR A 362 -28.26 -9.94 -3.64
CA TYR A 362 -27.81 -10.23 -5.01
C TYR A 362 -28.51 -11.44 -5.64
N GLY A 363 -29.64 -11.89 -5.07
CA GLY A 363 -30.41 -13.00 -5.61
C GLY A 363 -29.62 -14.32 -5.66
N ASP A 364 -29.81 -15.07 -6.74
CA ASP A 364 -29.11 -16.34 -6.97
C ASP A 364 -27.65 -16.11 -7.36
N MET A 365 -26.73 -16.49 -6.47
CA MET A 365 -25.30 -16.27 -6.64
C MET A 365 -24.56 -17.57 -6.93
N THR A 366 -23.73 -17.55 -7.96
CA THR A 366 -22.89 -18.69 -8.35
C THR A 366 -21.46 -18.26 -8.58
N LEU A 367 -20.50 -19.05 -8.13
CA LEU A 367 -19.08 -18.83 -8.36
C LEU A 367 -18.44 -19.99 -9.11
N SER A 368 -17.75 -19.69 -10.21
CA SER A 368 -16.82 -20.60 -10.86
C SER A 368 -15.38 -20.17 -10.56
N VAL A 369 -14.48 -21.15 -10.42
CA VAL A 369 -13.06 -20.88 -10.17
C VAL A 369 -12.22 -21.59 -11.24
N ASP A 370 -11.55 -20.81 -12.08
CA ASP A 370 -10.57 -21.30 -13.06
C ASP A 370 -9.19 -21.30 -12.41
N ALA A 371 -8.82 -22.43 -11.81
CA ALA A 371 -7.54 -22.62 -11.14
C ALA A 371 -6.82 -23.85 -11.68
N LEU A 372 -5.49 -23.76 -11.77
CA LEU A 372 -4.62 -24.89 -12.12
C LEU A 372 -4.27 -25.77 -10.91
N ARG A 373 -4.72 -25.39 -9.71
CA ARG A 373 -4.38 -26.00 -8.43
C ARG A 373 -5.63 -26.41 -7.67
N GLU A 374 -5.44 -27.25 -6.67
CA GLU A 374 -6.50 -27.60 -5.74
C GLU A 374 -6.98 -26.36 -4.98
N ILE A 375 -8.30 -26.26 -4.85
CA ILE A 375 -8.97 -25.16 -4.19
C ILE A 375 -9.92 -25.69 -3.13
N SER A 376 -10.16 -24.89 -2.11
CA SER A 376 -11.31 -25.03 -1.22
C SER A 376 -12.07 -23.71 -1.19
N VAL A 377 -13.38 -23.80 -1.05
CA VAL A 377 -14.27 -22.63 -0.94
C VAL A 377 -15.05 -22.74 0.35
N THR A 378 -15.00 -21.68 1.15
CA THR A 378 -15.73 -21.58 2.42
C THR A 378 -16.50 -20.27 2.47
N SER A 379 -17.50 -20.19 3.33
CA SER A 379 -18.23 -18.96 3.64
C SER A 379 -18.00 -18.55 5.09
N GLY A 380 -18.23 -17.26 5.39
CA GLY A 380 -18.22 -16.75 6.76
C GLY A 380 -19.38 -17.28 7.60
N GLU A 381 -20.49 -17.62 6.95
CA GLU A 381 -21.71 -18.17 7.54
C GLU A 381 -22.31 -19.19 6.54
N GLY A 382 -22.89 -20.27 7.05
CA GLY A 382 -23.49 -21.34 6.23
C GLY A 382 -22.47 -22.29 5.58
N ASP A 383 -22.99 -23.26 4.83
CA ASP A 383 -22.19 -24.17 4.02
C ASP A 383 -22.07 -23.65 2.58
N VAL A 384 -21.08 -24.13 1.84
CA VAL A 384 -20.94 -23.88 0.40
C VAL A 384 -21.12 -25.20 -0.33
N THR A 385 -22.12 -25.27 -1.21
CA THR A 385 -22.39 -26.45 -2.03
C THR A 385 -21.72 -26.32 -3.40
N LEU A 386 -21.23 -27.43 -3.93
CA LEU A 386 -20.66 -27.51 -5.28
C LEU A 386 -21.60 -28.31 -6.18
N GLU A 387 -22.24 -27.62 -7.12
CA GLU A 387 -23.17 -28.23 -8.07
C GLU A 387 -22.74 -27.91 -9.51
N ASN A 388 -22.52 -28.93 -10.34
CA ASN A 388 -22.15 -28.76 -11.75
C ASN A 388 -20.94 -27.82 -11.99
N GLY A 389 -19.96 -27.83 -11.08
CA GLY A 389 -18.77 -26.97 -11.16
C GLY A 389 -18.99 -25.52 -10.73
N LEU A 390 -20.14 -25.21 -10.11
CA LEU A 390 -20.47 -23.90 -9.55
C LEU A 390 -20.63 -24.01 -8.03
N TYR A 391 -19.94 -23.15 -7.32
CA TYR A 391 -20.10 -22.97 -5.88
C TYR A 391 -21.30 -22.08 -5.59
N LYS A 392 -22.12 -22.49 -4.63
CA LYS A 392 -23.33 -21.79 -4.17
C LYS A 392 -23.34 -21.66 -2.65
N PRO A 393 -23.84 -20.54 -2.12
CA PRO A 393 -23.95 -20.33 -0.69
C PRO A 393 -25.23 -20.95 -0.19
N ASP A 394 -25.17 -21.60 0.96
CA ASP A 394 -26.38 -21.96 1.69
C ASP A 394 -26.75 -20.80 2.63
N GLY A 395 -27.86 -20.12 2.32
CA GLY A 395 -28.44 -19.08 3.17
C GLY A 395 -27.77 -17.70 3.05
N ASN A 396 -27.96 -16.87 4.08
CA ASN A 396 -27.33 -15.55 4.16
C ASN A 396 -25.87 -15.72 4.59
N PHE A 397 -24.97 -15.02 3.90
CA PHE A 397 -23.56 -14.99 4.25
C PHE A 397 -22.99 -13.59 4.06
N SER A 398 -21.98 -13.27 4.84
CA SER A 398 -21.34 -11.95 4.84
C SER A 398 -20.11 -11.91 3.91
N TYR A 399 -19.44 -13.05 3.73
CA TYR A 399 -18.30 -13.19 2.82
C TYR A 399 -18.03 -14.64 2.41
N TRP A 400 -17.26 -14.82 1.33
CA TRP A 400 -16.67 -16.11 0.91
C TRP A 400 -15.16 -16.05 0.87
N THR A 401 -14.52 -17.20 1.07
CA THR A 401 -13.07 -17.34 0.89
C THR A 401 -12.80 -18.47 -0.08
N VAL A 402 -12.07 -18.18 -1.15
CA VAL A 402 -11.44 -19.19 -2.00
C VAL A 402 -10.00 -19.33 -1.56
N THR A 403 -9.65 -20.50 -1.06
CA THR A 403 -8.28 -20.85 -0.65
C THR A 403 -7.66 -21.73 -1.72
N VAL A 404 -6.50 -21.32 -2.23
CA VAL A 404 -5.72 -22.06 -3.21
C VAL A 404 -4.48 -22.58 -2.52
N LEU A 405 -4.28 -23.90 -2.55
CA LEU A 405 -3.07 -24.50 -2.00
C LEU A 405 -1.90 -24.33 -2.97
N GLY A 406 -0.73 -24.11 -2.40
CA GLY A 406 0.55 -24.18 -3.07
C GLY A 406 0.83 -25.56 -3.65
N ASP A 407 1.58 -25.64 -4.73
CA ASP A 407 1.97 -26.91 -5.37
C ASP A 407 3.23 -27.55 -4.74
N ASN A 408 3.58 -27.19 -3.50
CA ASN A 408 4.86 -27.47 -2.85
C ASN A 408 6.12 -27.00 -3.61
N SER A 409 5.99 -26.46 -4.83
CA SER A 409 7.05 -25.72 -5.54
C SER A 409 6.94 -24.20 -5.37
N GLY A 410 5.79 -23.72 -4.87
CA GLY A 410 5.41 -22.31 -4.79
C GLY A 410 5.88 -21.49 -3.59
N ALA A 411 6.78 -22.00 -2.76
CA ALA A 411 7.48 -21.20 -1.73
C ALA A 411 8.99 -21.05 -1.99
N ALA A 412 9.46 -21.33 -3.22
CA ALA A 412 10.86 -21.20 -3.58
C ALA A 412 11.39 -19.75 -3.60
N LEU A 413 10.58 -18.74 -3.23
CA LEU A 413 10.93 -17.32 -3.36
C LEU A 413 10.85 -16.49 -2.07
N PHE A 414 10.60 -17.11 -0.91
CA PHE A 414 10.61 -16.39 0.37
C PHE A 414 11.86 -16.64 1.23
N VAL A 415 12.70 -17.58 0.83
CA VAL A 415 14.00 -17.82 1.45
C VAL A 415 15.04 -17.42 0.42
N PRO A 416 16.04 -16.57 0.74
CA PRO A 416 17.14 -16.31 -0.18
C PRO A 416 17.68 -17.67 -0.64
N ASN A 417 17.73 -17.90 -1.95
CA ASN A 417 18.17 -19.18 -2.49
C ASN A 417 19.63 -19.37 -2.08
N TYR A 418 19.87 -20.08 -0.97
CA TYR A 418 21.19 -20.22 -0.37
C TYR A 418 22.16 -20.97 -1.28
N GLU A 419 21.68 -21.77 -2.24
CA GLU A 419 22.53 -22.37 -3.27
C GLU A 419 23.00 -21.32 -4.29
N LEU A 420 22.11 -20.47 -4.80
CA LEU A 420 22.46 -19.35 -5.68
C LEU A 420 23.34 -18.33 -4.93
N MET A 421 23.02 -18.03 -3.67
CA MET A 421 23.83 -17.17 -2.80
C MET A 421 25.20 -17.80 -2.52
N GLY A 422 25.25 -19.11 -2.30
CA GLY A 422 26.49 -19.88 -2.19
C GLY A 422 27.31 -19.84 -3.47
N GLN A 423 26.67 -19.94 -4.64
CA GLN A 423 27.33 -19.79 -5.95
C GLN A 423 27.87 -18.37 -6.15
N TYR A 424 27.12 -17.32 -5.80
CA TYR A 424 27.60 -15.93 -5.87
C TYR A 424 28.76 -15.67 -4.91
N ILE A 425 28.69 -16.17 -3.68
CA ILE A 425 29.79 -16.10 -2.71
C ILE A 425 31.02 -16.85 -3.27
N LEU A 426 30.84 -18.02 -3.87
CA LEU A 426 31.92 -18.78 -4.49
C LEU A 426 32.56 -18.02 -5.65
N ILE A 427 31.76 -17.37 -6.50
CA ILE A 427 32.22 -16.53 -7.61
C ILE A 427 33.04 -15.34 -7.07
N ILE A 428 32.56 -14.67 -6.03
CA ILE A 428 33.25 -13.55 -5.38
C ILE A 428 34.58 -14.01 -4.77
N LEU A 429 34.59 -15.15 -4.06
CA LEU A 429 35.80 -15.72 -3.47
C LEU A 429 36.82 -16.14 -4.53
N CYS A 430 36.37 -16.73 -5.63
CA CYS A 430 37.22 -17.06 -6.79
C CYS A 430 37.83 -15.80 -7.41
N ALA A 431 37.04 -14.74 -7.61
CA ALA A 431 37.52 -13.47 -8.12
C ALA A 431 38.56 -12.83 -7.18
N ALA A 432 38.31 -12.83 -5.87
CA ALA A 432 39.24 -12.34 -4.86
C ALA A 432 40.56 -13.12 -4.85
N ALA A 433 40.51 -14.45 -4.97
CA ALA A 433 41.69 -15.31 -5.04
C ALA A 433 42.55 -15.02 -6.30
N ILE A 434 41.90 -14.82 -7.45
CA ILE A 434 42.59 -14.43 -8.69
C ILE A 434 43.28 -13.07 -8.53
N ILE A 435 42.61 -12.09 -7.91
CA ILE A 435 43.20 -10.77 -7.63
C ILE A 435 44.42 -10.91 -6.70
N ALA A 436 44.30 -11.69 -5.61
CA ALA A 436 45.39 -11.92 -4.66
C ALA A 436 46.61 -12.60 -5.32
N LEU A 437 46.38 -13.60 -6.18
CA LEU A 437 47.44 -14.27 -6.94
C LEU A 437 48.16 -13.31 -7.90
N ASN A 438 47.41 -12.43 -8.59
CA ASN A 438 47.99 -11.43 -9.48
C ASN A 438 48.81 -10.40 -8.70
N VAL A 439 48.32 -9.92 -7.55
CA VAL A 439 49.06 -9.01 -6.66
C VAL A 439 50.33 -9.69 -6.15
N PHE A 440 50.26 -10.96 -5.72
CA PHE A 440 51.41 -11.72 -5.26
C PHE A 440 52.45 -11.92 -6.38
N ALA A 441 52.03 -12.25 -7.60
CA ALA A 441 52.91 -12.38 -8.76
C ALA A 441 53.63 -11.07 -9.09
N VAL A 442 52.92 -9.93 -9.02
CA VAL A 442 53.50 -8.60 -9.21
C VAL A 442 54.51 -8.27 -8.11
N ILE A 443 54.20 -8.55 -6.85
CA ILE A 443 55.12 -8.35 -5.72
C ILE A 443 56.39 -9.19 -5.90
N ARG A 444 56.26 -10.45 -6.35
CA ARG A 444 57.40 -11.35 -6.59
C ARG A 444 58.26 -10.89 -7.77
N LEU A 445 57.64 -10.41 -8.84
CA LEU A 445 58.32 -9.82 -10.01
C LEU A 445 59.07 -8.53 -9.66
N VAL A 446 58.54 -7.72 -8.74
CA VAL A 446 59.21 -6.50 -8.24
C VAL A 446 60.37 -6.86 -7.30
N LYS A 447 60.22 -7.87 -6.44
CA LYS A 447 61.31 -8.35 -5.56
C LYS A 447 62.45 -9.02 -6.32
N ASN A 448 62.18 -9.76 -7.39
CA ASN A 448 63.21 -10.42 -8.21
C ASN A 448 63.91 -9.48 -9.22
N LYS A 449 63.52 -8.20 -9.28
CA LYS A 449 64.18 -7.15 -10.06
C LYS A 449 65.09 -6.23 -9.22
N LYS A 450 65.42 -6.63 -7.99
CA LYS A 450 66.49 -6.04 -7.18
C LYS A 450 67.73 -6.89 -7.23
#